data_AF-A0A356Z8I1-F1
#
_entry.id   AF-A0A356Z8I1-F1
#
_cell.length_a   1.000
_cell.length_b   1.000
_cell.length_c   1.000
_cell.angle_alpha   90.00
_cell.angle_beta   90.00
_cell.angle_gamma   90.00
#
_symmetry.space_group_name_H-M   'P 1'
#
loop_
_entity.id
_entity.type
_entity.pdbx_description
1 polymer ?
#
loop_
_entity_poly.entity_id
_entity_poly.type
_entity_poly.pdbx_seq_one_letter_code
_entity_poly.pdbx_strand_id
1 'polypeptide(L)'
;GVYASLIDAAAYWAVYGELEENTGLITLDVNVSNLASVKAGELTIIGERVKCGTTIGLAEATIADENSKILAYGHSKLLLTRGLQTIDQIARSANKTLPPKFG
;
A
#
# COMPACT_ATOMS: atom_id res chain seq x y z
N GLY A 1 6.09 1.72 13.21
CA GLY A 1 7.49 2.12 12.90
C GLY A 1 7.54 2.62 11.47
N VAL A 2 8.43 3.58 11.15
CA VAL A 2 8.45 4.29 9.85
C VAL A 2 8.40 3.35 8.64
N TYR A 3 9.29 2.35 8.57
CA TYR A 3 9.32 1.41 7.44
C TYR A 3 8.03 0.60 7.29
N ALA A 4 7.39 0.19 8.39
CA ALA A 4 6.13 -0.56 8.31
C ALA A 4 5.01 0.28 7.73
N SER A 5 4.89 1.55 8.12
CA SER A 5 3.87 2.44 7.56
C SER A 5 4.12 2.75 6.08
N LEU A 6 5.38 2.88 5.66
CA LEU A 6 5.73 3.09 4.26
C LEU A 6 5.47 1.85 3.39
N ILE A 7 5.85 0.66 3.88
CA ILE A 7 5.58 -0.61 3.20
C ILE A 7 4.08 -0.84 3.07
N ASP A 8 3.31 -0.60 4.13
CA ASP A 8 1.85 -0.79 4.09
C ASP A 8 1.18 0.14 3.08
N ALA A 9 1.59 1.43 3.05
CA ALA A 9 1.09 2.38 2.06
C ALA A 9 1.42 1.95 0.62
N ALA A 10 2.67 1.56 0.35
CA ALA A 10 3.08 1.11 -0.98
C ALA A 10 2.33 -0.17 -1.41
N ALA A 11 2.20 -1.14 -0.51
CA ALA A 11 1.46 -2.37 -0.75
C ALA A 11 -0.03 -2.12 -1.00
N TYR A 12 -0.66 -1.20 -0.24
CA TYR A 12 -2.04 -0.78 -0.45
C TYR A 12 -2.25 -0.26 -1.88
N TRP A 13 -1.39 0.67 -2.33
CA TRP A 13 -1.52 1.26 -3.66
C TRP A 13 -1.19 0.28 -4.78
N ALA A 14 -0.24 -0.63 -4.58
CA ALA A 14 0.11 -1.69 -5.52
C ALA A 14 -1.08 -2.63 -5.80
N VAL A 15 -1.91 -2.93 -4.79
CA VAL A 15 -3.14 -3.71 -4.98
C VAL A 15 -4.28 -2.84 -5.50
N TYR A 16 -4.44 -1.61 -4.98
CA TYR A 16 -5.55 -0.72 -5.34
C TYR A 16 -5.66 -0.51 -6.85
N GLY A 17 -4.54 -0.38 -7.58
CA GLY A 17 -4.53 -0.14 -9.02
C GLY A 17 -5.36 -1.13 -9.85
N GLU A 18 -5.52 -2.37 -9.39
CA GLU A 18 -6.25 -3.43 -10.13
C GLU A 18 -7.74 -3.54 -9.75
N LEU A 19 -8.21 -2.77 -8.77
CA LEU A 19 -9.55 -2.95 -8.21
C LEU A 19 -10.62 -2.13 -8.90
N GLU A 20 -11.87 -2.58 -8.85
CA GLU A 20 -13.03 -1.76 -9.20
C GLU A 20 -13.19 -0.58 -8.22
N GLU A 21 -13.80 0.52 -8.65
CA GLU A 21 -13.97 1.73 -7.82
C GLU A 21 -14.76 1.48 -6.52
N ASN A 22 -15.68 0.51 -6.54
CA ASN A 22 -16.52 0.13 -5.41
C ASN A 22 -15.82 -0.84 -4.42
N THR A 23 -14.56 -1.18 -4.67
CA THR A 23 -13.79 -2.09 -3.81
C THR A 23 -12.95 -1.29 -2.83
N GLY A 24 -13.16 -1.54 -1.55
CA GLY A 24 -12.32 -1.03 -0.47
C GLY A 24 -11.23 -2.00 -0.08
N LEU A 25 -10.22 -1.49 0.61
CA LEU A 25 -9.08 -2.25 1.09
C LEU A 25 -8.87 -2.00 2.57
N ILE A 26 -8.69 -3.07 3.33
CA ILE A 26 -8.38 -3.03 4.76
C ILE A 26 -7.12 -3.87 4.99
N THR A 27 -6.10 -3.28 5.60
CA THR A 27 -4.89 -4.03 5.99
C THR A 27 -5.22 -5.04 7.08
N LEU A 28 -4.90 -6.32 6.82
CA LEU A 28 -5.04 -7.42 7.77
C LEU A 28 -3.76 -7.64 8.56
N ASP A 29 -2.62 -7.69 7.87
CA ASP A 29 -1.30 -7.84 8.50
C ASP A 29 -0.22 -7.17 7.65
N VAL A 30 0.83 -6.71 8.32
CA VAL A 30 2.07 -6.18 7.72
C VAL A 30 3.24 -6.91 8.36
N ASN A 31 4.10 -7.51 7.54
CA ASN A 31 5.36 -8.09 7.98
C ASN A 31 6.53 -7.27 7.42
N VAL A 32 7.52 -6.98 8.27
CA VAL A 32 8.67 -6.16 7.87
C VAL A 32 9.96 -6.76 8.43
N SER A 33 10.95 -6.84 7.56
CA SER A 33 12.35 -7.08 7.91
C SER A 33 13.12 -5.77 7.77
N ASN A 34 13.59 -5.23 8.90
CA ASN A 34 14.46 -4.06 8.92
C ASN A 34 15.90 -4.51 8.68
N LEU A 35 16.47 -4.16 7.54
CA LEU A 35 17.79 -4.63 7.11
C LEU A 35 18.89 -3.59 7.44
N ALA A 36 18.54 -2.30 7.44
CA ALA A 36 19.45 -1.22 7.82
C ALA A 36 18.72 -0.01 8.41
N SER A 37 19.43 0.74 9.24
CA SER A 37 18.96 2.04 9.75
C SER A 37 19.31 3.18 8.79
N VAL A 38 18.46 4.20 8.75
CA VAL A 38 18.70 5.47 8.06
C VAL A 38 18.48 6.63 9.02
N LYS A 39 19.25 7.72 8.87
CA LYS A 39 19.14 8.92 9.73
C LYS A 39 18.49 10.11 9.02
N ALA A 40 18.82 10.28 7.75
CA ALA A 40 18.35 11.35 6.87
C ALA A 40 18.54 10.90 5.41
N GLY A 41 17.97 11.64 4.47
CA GLY A 41 18.01 11.32 3.04
C GLY A 41 16.61 11.09 2.47
N GLU A 42 16.57 10.73 1.19
CA GLU A 42 15.33 10.40 0.50
C GLU A 42 15.15 8.89 0.46
N LEU A 43 13.92 8.43 0.64
CA LEU A 43 13.58 7.02 0.59
C LEU A 43 12.72 6.76 -0.64
N THR A 44 13.14 5.79 -1.45
CA THR A 44 12.32 5.24 -2.53
C THR A 44 11.66 3.97 -2.03
N ILE A 45 10.34 3.87 -2.20
CA ILE A 45 9.56 2.69 -1.84
C ILE A 45 8.86 2.18 -3.09
N ILE A 46 9.10 0.92 -3.42
CA ILE A 46 8.49 0.26 -4.57
C ILE A 46 7.62 -0.86 -4.03
N GLY A 47 6.31 -0.78 -4.29
CA GLY A 47 5.34 -1.82 -3.99
C GLY A 47 4.99 -2.63 -5.24
N GLU A 48 4.91 -3.94 -5.11
CA GLU A 48 4.52 -4.86 -6.17
C GLU A 48 3.41 -5.78 -5.68
N ARG A 49 2.34 -5.91 -6.47
CA ARG A 49 1.29 -6.88 -6.20
C ARG A 49 1.83 -8.29 -6.49
N VAL A 50 1.85 -9.12 -5.46
CA VAL A 50 2.12 -10.56 -5.58
C VAL A 50 0.87 -11.31 -6.02
N LYS A 51 -0.30 -11.00 -5.44
CA LYS A 51 -1.59 -11.62 -5.78
C LYS A 51 -2.76 -10.66 -5.52
N CYS A 52 -3.72 -10.59 -6.44
CA CYS A 52 -5.02 -9.94 -6.22
C CYS A 52 -6.12 -10.96 -6.50
N GLY A 53 -6.77 -11.45 -5.44
CA GLY A 53 -7.96 -12.30 -5.55
C GLY A 53 -9.25 -11.49 -5.43
N THR A 54 -10.36 -12.17 -5.20
CA THR A 54 -11.66 -11.51 -4.95
C THR A 54 -11.88 -11.08 -3.50
N THR A 55 -11.12 -11.67 -2.57
CA THR A 55 -11.24 -11.40 -1.12
C THR A 55 -9.92 -10.94 -0.49
N ILE A 56 -8.79 -11.45 -0.97
CA ILE A 56 -7.47 -11.17 -0.39
C ILE A 56 -6.52 -10.68 -1.47
N GLY A 57 -5.85 -9.56 -1.16
CA GLY A 57 -4.69 -9.05 -1.86
C GLY A 57 -3.43 -9.33 -1.05
N LEU A 58 -2.34 -9.59 -1.75
CA LEU A 58 -1.00 -9.69 -1.20
C LEU A 58 -0.09 -8.83 -2.07
N ALA A 59 0.61 -7.89 -1.45
CA ALA A 59 1.65 -7.11 -2.09
C ALA A 59 2.88 -7.07 -1.20
N GLU A 60 4.03 -7.00 -1.83
CA GLU A 60 5.32 -6.79 -1.19
C GLU A 60 5.85 -5.40 -1.50
N ALA A 61 6.75 -4.90 -0.67
CA ALA A 61 7.43 -3.64 -0.93
C ALA A 61 8.85 -3.64 -0.41
N THR A 62 9.70 -2.90 -1.12
CA THR A 62 11.10 -2.67 -0.77
C THR A 62 11.35 -1.19 -0.55
N ILE A 63 12.09 -0.85 0.51
CA ILE A 63 12.56 0.51 0.78
C ILE A 63 14.05 0.59 0.50
N ALA A 64 14.46 1.56 -0.32
CA ALA A 64 15.85 1.88 -0.60
C ALA A 64 16.18 3.35 -0.29
N ASP A 65 17.44 3.64 0.05
CA ASP A 65 17.97 5.01 0.12
C ASP A 65 18.33 5.54 -1.28
N GLU A 66 18.82 6.79 -1.34
CA GLU A 66 19.23 7.44 -2.58
C GLU A 66 20.38 6.72 -3.32
N ASN A 67 21.11 5.84 -2.64
CA ASN A 67 22.19 5.04 -3.21
C ASN A 67 21.73 3.63 -3.60
N SER A 68 20.42 3.40 -3.66
CA SER A 68 19.79 2.09 -3.94
C SER A 68 20.13 1.01 -2.91
N LYS A 69 20.60 1.38 -1.72
CA LYS A 69 20.82 0.41 -0.63
C LYS A 69 19.47 0.03 -0.03
N ILE A 70 19.18 -1.27 0.00
CA ILE A 70 17.95 -1.76 0.61
C ILE A 70 18.01 -1.60 2.13
N LEU A 71 17.01 -0.90 2.68
CA LEU A 71 16.87 -0.62 4.10
C LEU A 71 15.85 -1.52 4.77
N ALA A 72 14.81 -1.90 4.06
CA ALA A 72 13.77 -2.79 4.54
C ALA A 72 13.06 -3.48 3.38
N TYR A 73 12.52 -4.66 3.67
CA TYR A 73 11.59 -5.38 2.81
C TYR A 73 10.42 -5.87 3.66
N GLY A 74 9.24 -5.96 3.07
CA GLY A 74 8.08 -6.49 3.75
C GLY A 74 6.92 -6.77 2.82
N HIS A 75 5.82 -7.23 3.40
CA HIS A 75 4.58 -7.48 2.67
C HIS A 75 3.36 -7.08 3.51
N SER A 76 2.28 -6.75 2.83
CA SER A 76 0.97 -6.49 3.43
C SER A 76 -0.08 -7.43 2.84
N LYS A 77 -0.90 -8.02 3.70
CA LYS A 77 -2.13 -8.71 3.30
C LYS A 77 -3.30 -7.78 3.47
N LEU A 78 -4.09 -7.65 2.42
CA LEU A 78 -5.22 -6.74 2.37
C LEU A 78 -6.50 -7.54 2.19
N LEU A 79 -7.53 -7.22 2.98
CA LEU A 79 -8.90 -7.65 2.73
C LEU A 79 -9.50 -6.73 1.69
N LEU A 80 -10.01 -7.31 0.61
CA LEU A 80 -10.82 -6.62 -0.38
C LEU A 80 -12.27 -6.68 0.09
N THR A 81 -12.89 -5.52 0.19
CA THR A 81 -14.27 -5.37 0.68
C THR A 81 -15.13 -4.74 -0.40
N ARG A 82 -16.41 -5.13 -0.46
CA ARG A 82 -17.36 -4.58 -1.43
C ARG A 82 -18.22 -3.51 -0.75
N GLY A 83 -18.13 -2.27 -1.22
CA GLY A 83 -18.95 -1.16 -0.73
C GLY A 83 -18.65 -0.72 0.71
N LEU A 84 -17.53 -1.15 1.30
CA LEU A 84 -17.05 -0.73 2.61
C LEU A 84 -15.66 -0.14 2.46
N GLN A 85 -15.36 0.98 3.12
CA GLN A 85 -14.02 1.61 3.12
C GLN A 85 -13.44 1.79 1.70
N THR A 86 -14.30 2.12 0.73
CA THR A 86 -13.86 2.47 -0.63
C THR A 86 -13.17 3.84 -0.63
N ILE A 87 -12.29 4.08 -1.60
CA ILE A 87 -11.59 5.38 -1.72
C ILE A 87 -12.57 6.55 -1.89
N ASP A 88 -13.69 6.36 -2.61
CA ASP A 88 -14.76 7.36 -2.72
C ASP A 88 -15.43 7.64 -1.37
N GLN A 89 -15.75 6.61 -0.59
CA GLN A 89 -16.31 6.79 0.76
C GLN A 89 -15.34 7.54 1.68
N ILE A 90 -14.06 7.20 1.65
CA ILE A 90 -13.01 7.86 2.42
C ILE A 90 -12.91 9.34 2.00
N ALA A 91 -12.87 9.62 0.69
CA ALA A 91 -12.80 10.99 0.18
C ALA A 91 -14.01 11.83 0.60
N ARG A 92 -15.23 11.30 0.48
CA ARG A 92 -16.46 11.98 0.90
C ARG A 92 -16.45 12.30 2.39
N SER A 93 -15.98 11.37 3.23
CA SER A 93 -15.83 11.62 4.68
C SER A 93 -14.87 12.77 4.99
N ALA A 94 -13.91 13.02 4.10
CA ALA A 94 -12.95 14.12 4.20
C ALA A 94 -13.41 15.41 3.48
N ASN A 95 -14.68 15.48 3.05
CA ASN A 95 -15.23 16.56 2.21
C ASN A 95 -14.39 16.80 0.93
N LYS A 96 -13.91 15.72 0.32
CA LYS A 96 -13.17 15.73 -0.94
C LYS A 96 -13.96 15.01 -2.03
N THR A 97 -13.78 15.50 -3.25
CA THR A 97 -14.23 14.82 -4.47
C THR A 97 -12.99 14.44 -5.25
N LEU A 98 -12.88 13.16 -5.60
CA LEU A 98 -11.78 12.65 -6.41
C LEU A 98 -12.21 12.60 -7.88
N PRO A 99 -11.26 12.73 -8.82
CA PRO A 99 -11.53 12.42 -10.21
C PRO A 99 -11.91 10.92 -10.35
N PRO A 100 -12.56 10.54 -11.47
CA PRO A 100 -12.75 9.13 -11.81
C PRO A 100 -11.42 8.37 -11.75
N LYS A 101 -11.44 7.14 -11.26
CA LYS A 101 -10.22 6.32 -11.15
C LYS A 101 -9.73 5.92 -12.53
N PHE A 102 -10.68 5.60 -13.41
CA PHE A 102 -10.46 5.29 -14.82
C PHE A 102 -11.01 6.43 -15.66
N GLY A 103 -10.19 6.92 -16.61
CA GLY A 103 -10.57 7.99 -17.54
C GLY A 103 -11.37 7.49 -18.73
#